data_AF-X1MUR3-F1
#
_entry.id   AF-X1MUR3-F1
#
_cell.length_a   1.000
_cell.length_b   1.000
_cell.length_c   1.000
_cell.angle_alpha   90.00
_cell.angle_beta   90.00
_cell.angle_gamma   90.00
#
_symmetry.space_group_name_H-M   'P 1'
#
loop_
_entity.id
_entity.type
_entity.pdbx_description
1 polymer ?
#
loop_
_entity_poly.entity_id
_entity_poly.type
_entity_poly.pdbx_seq_one_letter_code
_entity_poly.pdbx_strand_id
1 'polypeptide(L)'
;AEVKAKMNGIFKEKGIKQPHYQGDLPEGNDGLGLMLLSVSGDQVLPKPIYGKIKAATLSKVRGTVQADILKEDQAQNTCIFSTEFALKLMGDIQEYFIDQNVRNFYSVSISGYHIAEAGANPISQLAFTLSNGFTFVEYYASRGMDINQFVPNLSFFFSSGMDPEYTVIGRVARIIWAKAMKYKYGANSRSQKLKYHIQTSGRSLHAQEIEFNDIRTTLQALSAIYDNCNSLHTNAYDEAITTPTEESVRRAMAIQMIINHELGLEKIKILFRDHLLLKN
;
A
#
# COMPACT_ATOMS: atom_id res chain seq x y z
N ALA A 1 22.20 19.78 -24.93
CA ALA A 1 23.20 20.81 -24.60
C ALA A 1 22.64 21.87 -23.64
N GLU A 2 21.51 22.49 -23.94
CA GLU A 2 20.91 23.56 -23.12
C GLU A 2 20.60 23.15 -21.66
N VAL A 3 20.00 21.97 -21.45
CA VAL A 3 19.70 21.43 -20.10
C VAL A 3 20.97 21.29 -19.26
N LYS A 4 22.06 20.76 -19.83
CA LYS A 4 23.36 20.62 -19.15
C LYS A 4 23.95 21.99 -18.79
N ALA A 5 23.81 22.99 -19.67
CA ALA A 5 24.29 24.34 -19.39
C ALA A 5 23.54 25.00 -18.21
N LYS A 6 22.20 24.90 -18.18
CA LYS A 6 21.37 25.38 -17.06
C LYS A 6 21.73 24.69 -15.75
N MET A 7 21.83 23.36 -15.79
CA MET A 7 22.21 22.55 -14.64
C MET A 7 23.60 22.93 -14.10
N ASN A 8 24.61 23.06 -14.96
CA ASN A 8 25.95 23.49 -14.56
C ASN A 8 25.95 24.90 -13.95
N GLY A 9 25.10 25.80 -14.46
CA GLY A 9 24.87 27.12 -13.86
C GLY A 9 24.35 27.01 -12.42
N ILE A 10 23.32 26.19 -12.18
CA ILE A 10 22.73 25.97 -10.86
C ILE A 10 23.76 25.40 -9.86
N PHE A 11 24.55 24.40 -10.27
CA PHE A 11 25.60 23.83 -9.42
C PHE A 11 26.70 24.86 -9.09
N LYS A 12 27.10 25.67 -10.08
CA LYS A 12 28.08 26.74 -9.90
C LYS A 12 27.58 27.82 -8.93
N GLU A 13 26.32 28.24 -9.05
CA GLU A 13 25.70 29.22 -8.16
C GLU A 13 25.58 28.71 -6.72
N LYS A 14 25.25 27.43 -6.55
CA LYS A 14 25.16 26.80 -5.23
C LYS A 14 26.53 26.43 -4.63
N GLY A 15 27.63 26.58 -5.36
CA GLY A 15 28.97 26.21 -4.91
C GLY A 15 29.17 24.72 -4.64
N ILE A 16 28.35 23.86 -5.24
CA ILE A 16 28.38 22.40 -5.04
C ILE A 16 28.76 21.67 -6.32
N LYS A 17 29.44 20.53 -6.19
CA LYS A 17 29.77 19.67 -7.34
C LYS A 17 28.57 18.80 -7.71
N GLN A 18 28.42 18.51 -8.99
CA GLN A 18 27.43 17.56 -9.44
C GLN A 18 27.74 16.16 -8.87
N PRO A 19 26.74 15.44 -8.32
CA PRO A 19 26.91 14.07 -7.88
C PRO A 19 27.33 13.16 -9.04
N HIS A 20 28.24 12.23 -8.77
CA HIS A 20 28.69 11.20 -9.71
C HIS A 20 28.67 9.85 -9.01
N TYR A 21 28.50 8.78 -9.78
CA TYR A 21 28.56 7.43 -9.25
C TYR A 21 29.99 7.13 -8.79
N GLN A 22 30.12 6.42 -7.67
CA GLN A 22 31.40 5.93 -7.18
C GLN A 22 31.60 4.51 -7.71
N GLY A 23 32.59 4.32 -8.59
CA GLY A 23 32.87 3.05 -9.26
C GLY A 23 32.37 2.99 -10.70
N ASP A 24 32.63 1.85 -11.35
CA ASP A 24 32.21 1.62 -12.72
C ASP A 24 30.69 1.43 -12.81
N LEU A 25 30.09 1.99 -13.85
CA LEU A 25 28.66 1.81 -14.10
C LEU A 25 28.40 0.38 -14.57
N PRO A 26 27.36 -0.30 -14.03
CA PRO A 26 26.92 -1.59 -14.54
C PRO A 26 26.56 -1.52 -16.03
N GLU A 27 26.67 -2.64 -16.74
CA GLU A 27 26.27 -2.73 -18.13
C GLU A 27 24.81 -2.26 -18.32
N GLY A 28 24.60 -1.37 -19.29
CA GLY A 28 23.29 -0.77 -19.57
C GLY A 28 22.91 0.47 -18.75
N ASN A 29 23.74 0.90 -17.80
CA ASN A 29 23.53 2.14 -17.05
C ASN A 29 24.23 3.33 -17.72
N ASP A 30 23.48 4.38 -18.07
CA ASP A 30 23.97 5.58 -18.77
C ASP A 30 24.30 6.75 -17.82
N GLY A 31 24.25 6.52 -16.51
CA GLY A 31 24.52 7.52 -15.48
C GLY A 31 23.39 8.53 -15.26
N LEU A 32 22.23 8.39 -15.92
CA LEU A 32 21.12 9.33 -15.84
C LEU A 32 20.61 9.53 -14.40
N GLY A 33 20.68 8.50 -13.56
CA GLY A 33 20.08 8.49 -12.22
C GLY A 33 20.58 9.61 -11.29
N LEU A 34 21.82 10.08 -11.45
CA LEU A 34 22.36 11.20 -10.66
C LEU A 34 22.30 12.55 -11.38
N MET A 35 21.87 12.58 -12.64
CA MET A 35 21.92 13.78 -13.48
C MET A 35 21.12 14.94 -12.87
N LEU A 36 19.93 14.66 -12.33
CA LEU A 36 19.02 15.68 -11.79
C LEU A 36 18.96 15.70 -10.25
N LEU A 37 19.91 15.04 -9.57
CA LEU A 37 20.00 15.18 -8.13
C LEU A 37 20.24 16.65 -7.76
N SER A 38 19.41 17.19 -6.86
CA SER A 38 19.41 18.60 -6.42
C SER A 38 18.91 19.63 -7.47
N VAL A 39 18.39 19.19 -8.62
CA VAL A 39 17.82 20.05 -9.67
C VAL A 39 16.49 19.47 -10.16
N SER A 40 15.40 20.23 -10.07
CA SER A 40 14.09 19.77 -10.51
C SER A 40 13.88 20.00 -12.02
N GLY A 41 13.06 19.16 -12.66
CA GLY A 41 12.85 19.22 -14.11
C GLY A 41 12.33 20.57 -14.62
N ASP A 42 11.54 21.29 -13.83
CA ASP A 42 11.02 22.63 -14.14
C ASP A 42 12.10 23.72 -14.15
N GLN A 43 13.23 23.51 -13.48
CA GLN A 43 14.35 24.45 -13.46
C GLN A 43 15.18 24.39 -14.75
N VAL A 44 15.19 23.24 -15.42
CA VAL A 44 16.07 22.98 -16.56
C VAL A 44 15.34 22.80 -17.88
N LEU A 45 14.04 22.47 -17.85
CA LEU A 45 13.22 22.33 -19.04
C LEU A 45 12.36 23.60 -19.29
N PRO A 46 12.10 23.95 -20.56
CA PRO A 46 11.09 24.95 -20.88
C PRO A 46 9.73 24.61 -20.25
N LYS A 47 9.05 25.61 -19.67
CA LYS A 47 7.76 25.44 -18.97
C LYS A 47 6.71 24.63 -19.76
N PRO A 48 6.49 24.86 -21.08
CA PRO A 48 5.51 24.08 -21.83
C PRO A 48 5.86 22.59 -21.93
N ILE A 49 7.16 22.28 -22.05
CA ILE A 49 7.65 20.90 -22.13
C ILE A 49 7.48 20.21 -20.78
N TYR A 50 7.95 20.85 -19.70
CA TYR A 50 7.81 20.29 -18.36
C TYR A 50 6.35 20.08 -17.98
N GLY A 51 5.48 21.07 -18.22
CA GLY A 51 4.06 20.97 -17.90
C GLY A 51 3.37 19.79 -18.59
N LYS A 52 3.65 19.59 -19.89
CA LYS A 52 3.13 18.45 -20.65
C LYS A 52 3.61 17.11 -20.08
N ILE A 53 4.91 17.00 -19.78
CA ILE A 53 5.49 15.77 -19.21
C ILE A 53 4.91 15.51 -17.81
N LYS A 54 4.87 16.52 -16.94
CA LYS A 54 4.32 16.43 -15.58
C LYS A 54 2.88 15.92 -15.59
N ALA A 55 2.00 16.53 -16.37
CA ALA A 55 0.60 16.11 -16.46
C ALA A 55 0.46 14.68 -16.98
N ALA A 56 1.21 14.31 -18.03
CA ALA A 56 1.21 12.96 -18.57
C ALA A 56 1.69 11.93 -17.54
N THR A 57 2.78 12.22 -16.82
CA THR A 57 3.33 11.35 -15.78
C THR A 57 2.36 11.17 -14.62
N LEU A 58 1.80 12.26 -14.08
CA LEU A 58 0.85 12.22 -12.97
C LEU A 58 -0.42 11.40 -13.30
N SER A 59 -0.90 11.46 -14.53
CA SER A 59 -2.07 10.66 -14.96
C SER A 59 -1.76 9.15 -15.10
N LYS A 60 -0.49 8.78 -15.27
CA LYS A 60 -0.03 7.40 -15.55
C LYS A 60 0.64 6.72 -14.37
N VAL A 61 1.16 7.49 -13.39
CA VAL A 61 1.89 6.94 -12.25
C VAL A 61 1.01 5.96 -11.48
N ARG A 62 1.62 4.83 -11.11
CA ARG A 62 0.98 3.76 -10.34
C ARG A 62 1.75 3.54 -9.06
N GLY A 63 1.05 3.28 -7.98
CA GLY A 63 1.69 3.02 -6.70
C GLY A 63 0.74 3.27 -5.55
N THR A 64 1.30 3.17 -4.35
CA THR A 64 0.60 3.38 -3.09
C THR A 64 1.59 4.04 -2.13
N VAL A 65 1.12 5.02 -1.36
CA VAL A 65 1.78 5.39 -0.10
C VAL A 65 0.92 4.87 1.05
N GLN A 66 1.56 4.46 2.15
CA GLN A 66 0.79 3.93 3.29
C GLN A 66 0.00 5.05 3.95
N ALA A 67 0.71 6.07 4.44
CA ALA A 67 0.19 7.40 4.82
C ALA A 67 -1.02 7.47 5.78
N ASP A 68 -1.44 6.34 6.35
CA ASP A 68 -2.47 6.27 7.38
C ASP A 68 -1.86 6.72 8.71
N ILE A 69 -2.17 7.95 9.14
CA ILE A 69 -1.70 8.50 10.42
C ILE A 69 -2.48 7.93 11.62
N LEU A 70 -3.74 7.52 11.43
CA LEU A 70 -4.57 7.05 12.54
C LEU A 70 -4.02 5.75 13.12
N LYS A 71 -3.54 4.85 12.27
CA LYS A 71 -2.85 3.62 12.72
C LYS A 71 -1.43 3.87 13.26
N GLU A 72 -0.79 4.99 12.91
CA GLU A 72 0.49 5.38 13.54
C GLU A 72 0.28 5.69 15.01
N ASP A 73 -0.74 6.48 15.32
CA ASP A 73 -1.12 6.82 16.71
C ASP A 73 -1.62 5.59 17.48
N GLN A 74 -2.39 4.71 16.83
CA GLN A 74 -2.97 3.52 17.47
C GLN A 74 -1.96 2.40 17.73
N ALA A 75 -0.89 2.27 16.92
CA ALA A 75 -0.07 1.06 16.91
C ALA A 75 1.40 1.24 16.49
N GLN A 76 1.67 1.94 15.38
CA GLN A 76 2.98 1.88 14.72
C GLN A 76 4.01 2.92 15.23
N ASN A 77 3.55 3.97 15.92
CA ASN A 77 4.37 4.93 16.66
C ASN A 77 5.41 5.72 15.84
N THR A 78 5.18 5.97 14.53
CA THR A 78 6.08 6.80 13.71
C THR A 78 5.56 8.22 13.44
N CYS A 79 4.68 8.72 14.33
CA CYS A 79 4.13 10.08 14.25
C CYS A 79 5.22 11.15 14.42
N ILE A 80 5.25 12.13 13.51
CA ILE A 80 6.07 13.35 13.63
C ILE A 80 5.20 14.56 13.99
N PHE A 81 4.01 14.65 13.37
CA PHE A 81 3.07 15.75 13.56
C PHE A 81 1.84 15.30 14.34
N SER A 82 1.06 16.27 14.85
CA SER A 82 -0.24 15.96 15.46
C SER A 82 -1.19 15.33 14.44
N THR A 83 -2.12 14.53 14.94
CA THR A 83 -3.15 13.86 14.11
C THR A 83 -3.93 14.84 13.26
N GLU A 84 -4.28 16.01 13.79
CA GLU A 84 -4.99 17.05 13.05
C GLU A 84 -4.16 17.58 11.86
N PHE A 85 -2.88 17.89 12.09
CA PHE A 85 -2.00 18.39 11.04
C PHE A 85 -1.78 17.33 9.95
N ALA A 86 -1.59 16.07 10.35
CA ALA A 86 -1.41 14.97 9.42
C ALA A 86 -2.68 14.71 8.59
N LEU A 87 -3.87 14.73 9.20
CA LEU A 87 -5.13 14.63 8.45
C LEU A 87 -5.29 15.76 7.45
N LYS A 88 -4.93 16.99 7.83
CA LYS A 88 -4.91 18.14 6.91
C LYS A 88 -3.97 17.91 5.72
N LEU A 89 -2.73 17.50 5.98
CA LEU A 89 -1.75 17.19 4.93
C LEU A 89 -2.28 16.11 3.97
N MET A 90 -2.91 15.07 4.51
CA MET A 90 -3.52 14.00 3.73
C MET A 90 -4.67 14.50 2.86
N GLY A 91 -5.49 15.42 3.37
CA GLY A 91 -6.51 16.10 2.58
C GLY A 91 -5.91 16.95 1.46
N ASP A 92 -4.84 17.71 1.72
CA ASP A 92 -4.17 18.54 0.71
C ASP A 92 -3.59 17.66 -0.43
N ILE A 93 -3.02 16.50 -0.08
CA ILE A 93 -2.53 15.52 -1.06
C ILE A 93 -3.69 14.96 -1.90
N GLN A 94 -4.81 14.60 -1.26
CA GLN A 94 -5.95 14.03 -1.97
C GLN A 94 -6.64 15.04 -2.90
N GLU A 95 -6.76 16.30 -2.47
CA GLU A 95 -7.25 17.40 -3.31
C GLU A 95 -6.36 17.59 -4.53
N TYR A 96 -5.04 17.63 -4.32
CA TYR A 96 -4.07 17.71 -5.42
C TYR A 96 -4.19 16.51 -6.39
N PHE A 97 -4.47 15.30 -5.88
CA PHE A 97 -4.69 14.13 -6.74
C PHE A 97 -5.92 14.30 -7.63
N ILE A 98 -7.00 14.87 -7.10
CA ILE A 98 -8.22 15.16 -7.87
C ILE A 98 -7.89 16.20 -8.95
N ASP A 99 -7.31 17.34 -8.55
CA ASP A 99 -7.01 18.46 -9.45
C ASP A 99 -6.04 18.08 -10.57
N GLN A 100 -5.05 17.24 -10.27
CA GLN A 100 -4.04 16.79 -11.22
C GLN A 100 -4.38 15.46 -11.90
N ASN A 101 -5.58 14.93 -11.66
CA ASN A 101 -6.07 13.71 -12.30
C ASN A 101 -5.18 12.47 -12.04
N VAL A 102 -4.65 12.34 -10.82
CA VAL A 102 -3.82 11.22 -10.37
C VAL A 102 -4.72 10.04 -10.01
N ARG A 103 -5.09 9.22 -11.00
CA ARG A 103 -6.12 8.18 -10.85
C ARG A 103 -5.61 6.80 -10.47
N ASN A 104 -4.34 6.50 -10.76
CA ASN A 104 -3.80 5.14 -10.64
C ASN A 104 -2.86 4.96 -9.43
N PHE A 105 -2.85 5.94 -8.53
CA PHE A 105 -2.07 5.94 -7.31
C PHE A 105 -2.99 5.95 -6.10
N TYR A 106 -2.73 5.09 -5.11
CA TYR A 106 -3.51 5.08 -3.87
C TYR A 106 -2.88 6.07 -2.89
N SER A 107 -3.65 7.09 -2.50
CA SER A 107 -3.19 8.19 -1.64
C SER A 107 -3.04 7.77 -0.17
N VAL A 108 -3.72 6.69 0.22
CA VAL A 108 -3.62 6.09 1.54
C VAL A 108 -3.90 4.59 1.45
N SER A 109 -3.12 3.80 2.20
CA SER A 109 -3.40 2.41 2.50
C SER A 109 -3.83 2.30 3.97
N ILE A 110 -5.13 2.26 4.20
CA ILE A 110 -5.75 2.22 5.53
C ILE A 110 -5.43 0.88 6.18
N SER A 111 -4.61 0.90 7.24
CA SER A 111 -3.84 -0.27 7.65
C SER A 111 -4.28 -0.83 9.01
N GLY A 112 -4.85 -2.03 8.96
CA GLY A 112 -5.07 -2.88 10.13
C GLY A 112 -3.88 -3.74 10.52
N TYR A 113 -2.95 -4.02 9.61
CA TYR A 113 -1.80 -4.90 9.87
C TYR A 113 -1.11 -4.57 11.20
N HIS A 114 -0.62 -3.35 11.36
CA HIS A 114 0.09 -2.90 12.56
C HIS A 114 -0.79 -2.93 13.81
N ILE A 115 -2.09 -2.67 13.66
CA ILE A 115 -3.06 -2.73 14.78
C ILE A 115 -3.15 -4.17 15.32
N ALA A 116 -3.19 -5.18 14.43
CA ALA A 116 -3.15 -6.58 14.84
C ALA A 116 -1.79 -7.00 15.40
N GLU A 117 -0.69 -6.58 14.77
CA GLU A 117 0.66 -6.86 15.25
C GLU A 117 0.90 -6.25 16.65
N ALA A 118 0.28 -5.11 16.95
CA ALA A 118 0.31 -4.47 18.28
C ALA A 118 -0.59 -5.14 19.34
N GLY A 119 -1.38 -6.16 18.98
CA GLY A 119 -2.16 -6.93 19.95
C GLY A 119 -3.60 -7.18 19.58
N ALA A 120 -4.18 -6.43 18.63
CA ALA A 120 -5.60 -6.54 18.33
C ALA A 120 -5.96 -7.92 17.74
N ASN A 121 -7.09 -8.46 18.17
CA ASN A 121 -7.67 -9.65 17.56
C ASN A 121 -8.27 -9.30 16.17
N PRO A 122 -8.64 -10.29 15.35
CA PRO A 122 -9.11 -10.05 13.97
C PRO A 122 -10.33 -9.12 13.89
N ILE A 123 -11.23 -9.18 14.88
CA ILE A 123 -12.44 -8.37 14.95
C ILE A 123 -12.08 -6.90 15.22
N SER A 124 -11.24 -6.66 16.24
CA SER A 124 -10.77 -5.32 16.59
C SER A 124 -9.93 -4.71 15.47
N GLN A 125 -9.04 -5.50 14.83
CA GLN A 125 -8.32 -5.07 13.63
C GLN A 125 -9.29 -4.54 12.58
N LEU A 126 -10.28 -5.35 12.20
CA LEU A 126 -11.22 -4.97 11.15
C LEU A 126 -12.03 -3.73 11.52
N ALA A 127 -12.55 -3.69 12.75
CA ALA A 127 -13.39 -2.58 13.23
C ALA A 127 -12.62 -1.26 13.23
N PHE A 128 -11.41 -1.22 13.80
CA PHE A 128 -10.59 -0.01 13.85
C PHE A 128 -10.13 0.41 12.45
N THR A 129 -9.75 -0.53 11.60
CA THR A 129 -9.33 -0.21 10.23
C THR A 129 -10.47 0.41 9.41
N LEU A 130 -11.68 -0.15 9.47
CA LEU A 130 -12.83 0.42 8.78
C LEU A 130 -13.25 1.75 9.38
N SER A 131 -13.17 1.90 10.70
CA SER A 131 -13.39 3.18 11.38
C SER A 131 -12.45 4.26 10.85
N ASN A 132 -11.13 3.98 10.78
CA ASN A 132 -10.14 4.89 10.21
C ASN A 132 -10.49 5.24 8.76
N GLY A 133 -10.90 4.24 7.96
CA GLY A 133 -11.33 4.45 6.58
C GLY A 133 -12.54 5.39 6.46
N PHE A 134 -13.55 5.23 7.32
CA PHE A 134 -14.70 6.14 7.35
C PHE A 134 -14.31 7.54 7.83
N THR A 135 -13.36 7.67 8.76
CA THR A 135 -12.81 8.97 9.16
C THR A 135 -12.18 9.70 7.98
N PHE A 136 -11.38 9.02 7.15
CA PHE A 136 -10.84 9.64 5.92
C PHE A 136 -11.95 10.05 4.94
N VAL A 137 -12.96 9.19 4.74
CA VAL A 137 -14.09 9.53 3.86
C VAL A 137 -14.83 10.77 4.35
N GLU A 138 -15.17 10.82 5.64
CA GLU A 138 -15.89 11.95 6.23
C GLU A 138 -15.03 13.21 6.24
N TYR A 139 -13.73 13.10 6.52
CA TYR A 139 -12.82 14.23 6.50
C TYR A 139 -12.70 14.83 5.09
N TYR A 140 -12.45 14.01 4.06
CA TYR A 140 -12.35 14.50 2.69
C TYR A 140 -13.67 15.04 2.15
N ALA A 141 -14.80 14.40 2.48
CA ALA A 141 -16.12 14.90 2.13
C ALA A 141 -16.43 16.25 2.81
N SER A 142 -16.02 16.44 4.07
CA SER A 142 -16.21 17.71 4.78
C SER A 142 -15.40 18.87 4.18
N ARG A 143 -14.33 18.55 3.44
CA ARG A 143 -13.58 19.50 2.60
C ARG A 143 -14.23 19.79 1.24
N GLY A 144 -15.39 19.20 0.94
CA GLY A 144 -16.12 19.41 -0.31
C GLY A 144 -15.68 18.53 -1.49
N MET A 145 -14.83 17.52 -1.26
CA MET A 145 -14.39 16.61 -2.31
C MET A 145 -15.51 15.62 -2.68
N ASP A 146 -15.70 15.35 -3.97
CA ASP A 146 -16.62 14.29 -4.41
C ASP A 146 -16.07 12.91 -4.00
N ILE A 147 -16.85 12.19 -3.20
CA ILE A 147 -16.59 10.82 -2.73
C ILE A 147 -16.17 9.91 -3.88
N ASN A 148 -16.78 10.07 -5.05
CA ASN A 148 -16.50 9.22 -6.21
C ASN A 148 -15.18 9.53 -6.91
N GLN A 149 -14.54 10.66 -6.60
CA GLN A 149 -13.24 11.02 -7.14
C GLN A 149 -12.09 10.52 -6.26
N PHE A 150 -12.26 10.41 -4.94
CA PHE A 150 -11.18 9.97 -4.06
C PHE A 150 -11.32 8.53 -3.53
N VAL A 151 -12.53 8.02 -3.28
CA VAL A 151 -12.69 6.67 -2.70
C VAL A 151 -12.02 5.57 -3.56
N PRO A 152 -12.07 5.61 -4.90
CA PRO A 152 -11.37 4.63 -5.72
C PRO A 152 -9.84 4.62 -5.56
N ASN A 153 -9.26 5.66 -4.94
CA ASN A 153 -7.85 5.82 -4.60
C ASN A 153 -7.52 5.44 -3.14
N LEU A 154 -8.49 4.92 -2.39
CA LEU A 154 -8.23 4.30 -1.09
C LEU A 154 -7.90 2.81 -1.29
N SER A 155 -6.91 2.31 -0.57
CA SER A 155 -6.67 0.87 -0.40
C SER A 155 -6.65 0.50 1.08
N PHE A 156 -6.76 -0.79 1.37
CA PHE A 156 -6.71 -1.32 2.72
C PHE A 156 -5.55 -2.29 2.88
N PHE A 157 -5.08 -2.48 4.11
CA PHE A 157 -4.00 -3.39 4.41
C PHE A 157 -4.26 -4.15 5.72
N PHE A 158 -4.45 -5.46 5.65
CA PHE A 158 -4.76 -6.31 6.81
C PHE A 158 -3.61 -7.26 7.17
N SER A 159 -3.53 -7.67 8.43
CA SER A 159 -2.80 -8.88 8.84
C SER A 159 -3.65 -10.13 8.62
N SER A 160 -2.97 -11.27 8.42
CA SER A 160 -3.54 -12.62 8.42
C SER A 160 -2.78 -13.48 9.42
N GLY A 161 -3.36 -13.69 10.60
CA GLY A 161 -2.83 -14.58 11.63
C GLY A 161 -3.43 -15.99 11.57
N MET A 162 -3.32 -16.72 12.68
CA MET A 162 -3.75 -18.12 12.81
C MET A 162 -5.22 -18.29 13.24
N ASP A 163 -5.85 -17.23 13.75
CA ASP A 163 -7.25 -17.27 14.19
C ASP A 163 -8.21 -17.50 13.00
N PRO A 164 -9.27 -18.30 13.17
CA PRO A 164 -10.17 -18.69 12.09
C PRO A 164 -10.90 -17.51 11.43
N GLU A 165 -11.11 -16.40 12.14
CA GLU A 165 -11.77 -15.19 11.63
C GLU A 165 -10.98 -14.53 10.48
N TYR A 166 -9.65 -14.74 10.40
CA TYR A 166 -8.86 -14.22 9.28
C TYR A 166 -9.28 -14.82 7.93
N THR A 167 -9.92 -15.99 7.92
CA THR A 167 -10.41 -16.65 6.68
C THR A 167 -11.55 -15.90 5.99
N VAL A 168 -12.19 -14.94 6.67
CA VAL A 168 -13.35 -14.17 6.19
C VAL A 168 -13.15 -12.66 6.23
N ILE A 169 -12.02 -12.17 6.71
CA ILE A 169 -11.86 -10.76 7.10
C ILE A 169 -12.13 -9.78 5.95
N GLY A 170 -11.62 -10.06 4.76
CA GLY A 170 -11.82 -9.26 3.55
C GLY A 170 -13.23 -9.39 2.98
N ARG A 171 -13.86 -10.58 3.02
CA ARG A 171 -15.29 -10.73 2.68
C ARG A 171 -16.17 -9.85 3.56
N VAL A 172 -15.96 -9.89 4.87
CA VAL A 172 -16.70 -9.05 5.83
C VAL A 172 -16.40 -7.56 5.60
N ALA A 173 -15.14 -7.19 5.42
CA ALA A 173 -14.73 -5.82 5.13
C ALA A 173 -15.43 -5.25 3.89
N ARG A 174 -15.42 -6.01 2.78
CA ARG A 174 -16.06 -5.63 1.52
C ARG A 174 -17.57 -5.41 1.69
N ILE A 175 -18.26 -6.25 2.48
CA ILE A 175 -19.70 -6.12 2.72
C ILE A 175 -20.01 -4.84 3.50
N ILE A 176 -19.30 -4.62 4.62
CA ILE A 176 -19.52 -3.43 5.47
C ILE A 176 -19.24 -2.16 4.66
N TRP A 177 -18.09 -2.11 3.99
CA TRP A 177 -17.69 -0.98 3.15
C TRP A 177 -18.71 -0.69 2.05
N ALA A 178 -19.11 -1.70 1.27
CA ALA A 178 -20.07 -1.53 0.18
C ALA A 178 -21.44 -1.03 0.67
N LYS A 179 -21.93 -1.57 1.80
CA LYS A 179 -23.19 -1.11 2.41
C LYS A 179 -23.09 0.35 2.86
N ALA A 180 -22.02 0.72 3.56
CA ALA A 180 -21.82 2.09 4.01
C ALA A 180 -21.71 3.06 2.83
N MET A 181 -20.86 2.74 1.84
CA MET A 181 -20.70 3.55 0.62
C MET A 181 -22.02 3.73 -0.14
N LYS A 182 -22.83 2.67 -0.26
CA LYS A 182 -24.12 2.74 -0.97
C LYS A 182 -25.18 3.52 -0.19
N TYR A 183 -25.41 3.16 1.07
CA TYR A 183 -26.59 3.61 1.81
C TYR A 183 -26.35 4.88 2.64
N LYS A 184 -25.14 5.07 3.17
CA LYS A 184 -24.80 6.27 3.97
C LYS A 184 -24.24 7.38 3.09
N TYR A 185 -23.34 7.03 2.16
CA TYR A 185 -22.61 8.03 1.37
C TYR A 185 -23.12 8.20 -0.08
N GLY A 186 -24.13 7.42 -0.51
CA GLY A 186 -24.71 7.54 -1.86
C GLY A 186 -23.73 7.28 -3.01
N ALA A 187 -22.63 6.58 -2.75
CA ALA A 187 -21.52 6.43 -3.69
C ALA A 187 -21.82 5.41 -4.79
N ASN A 188 -21.18 5.60 -5.95
CA ASN A 188 -21.37 4.75 -7.13
C ASN A 188 -20.77 3.33 -6.94
N SER A 189 -21.05 2.44 -7.91
CA SER A 189 -20.60 1.05 -7.86
C SER A 189 -19.08 0.88 -7.83
N ARG A 190 -18.31 1.85 -8.32
CA ARG A 190 -16.84 1.82 -8.27
C ARG A 190 -16.35 2.11 -6.85
N SER A 191 -16.91 3.11 -6.18
CA SER A 191 -16.54 3.50 -4.81
C SER A 191 -16.95 2.47 -3.75
N GLN A 192 -17.93 1.61 -4.06
CA GLN A 192 -18.31 0.48 -3.21
C GLN A 192 -17.27 -0.66 -3.19
N LYS A 193 -16.27 -0.65 -4.09
CA LYS A 193 -15.24 -1.70 -4.15
C LYS A 193 -14.13 -1.40 -3.14
N LEU A 194 -13.94 -2.30 -2.19
CA LEU A 194 -12.79 -2.31 -1.29
C LEU A 194 -11.66 -3.15 -1.92
N LYS A 195 -10.47 -2.57 -2.08
CA LYS A 195 -9.26 -3.30 -2.48
C LYS A 195 -8.32 -3.40 -1.29
N TYR A 196 -7.72 -4.55 -1.08
CA TYR A 196 -6.81 -4.72 0.05
C TYR A 196 -5.58 -5.57 -0.27
N HIS A 197 -4.48 -5.15 0.34
CA HIS A 197 -3.28 -5.95 0.54
C HIS A 197 -3.41 -6.75 1.84
N ILE A 198 -2.74 -7.88 1.92
CA ILE A 198 -2.65 -8.66 3.15
C ILE A 198 -1.20 -9.12 3.36
N GLN A 199 -0.77 -9.12 4.61
CA GLN A 199 0.51 -9.66 5.02
C GLN A 199 0.26 -10.74 6.08
N THR A 200 0.98 -11.85 5.98
CA THR A 200 0.99 -12.89 7.02
C THR A 200 1.49 -12.31 8.34
N SER A 201 0.98 -12.78 9.48
CA SER A 201 1.27 -12.13 10.77
C SER A 201 2.70 -12.41 11.25
N GLY A 202 3.50 -11.36 11.44
CA GLY A 202 4.84 -11.44 12.01
C GLY A 202 4.81 -11.91 13.47
N ARG A 203 3.81 -11.47 14.24
CA ARG A 203 3.55 -11.87 15.63
C ARG A 203 3.33 -13.37 15.79
N SER A 204 2.88 -14.06 14.75
CA SER A 204 2.67 -15.51 14.78
C SER A 204 3.96 -16.32 14.60
N LEU A 205 5.06 -15.68 14.21
CA LEU A 205 6.32 -16.35 13.94
C LEU A 205 7.10 -16.55 15.23
N HIS A 206 7.72 -17.72 15.37
CA HIS A 206 8.46 -18.10 16.56
C HIS A 206 9.96 -18.00 16.30
N ALA A 207 10.73 -17.58 17.31
CA ALA A 207 12.20 -17.60 17.26
C ALA A 207 12.78 -18.99 17.57
N GLN A 208 11.99 -19.87 18.20
CA GLN A 208 12.30 -21.29 18.39
C GLN A 208 11.67 -22.10 17.26
N GLU A 209 12.38 -23.12 16.79
CA GLU A 209 11.91 -24.01 15.70
C GLU A 209 11.43 -23.18 14.50
N ILE A 210 12.30 -22.25 14.06
CA ILE A 210 12.00 -21.25 13.04
C ILE A 210 11.53 -21.88 11.73
N GLU A 211 11.95 -23.10 11.44
CA GLU A 211 11.57 -23.86 10.25
C GLU A 211 10.05 -24.11 10.18
N PHE A 212 9.36 -24.14 11.33
CA PHE A 212 7.90 -24.29 11.36
C PHE A 212 7.16 -23.01 10.95
N ASN A 213 7.85 -21.86 10.85
CA ASN A 213 7.24 -20.63 10.38
C ASN A 213 6.83 -20.72 8.91
N ASP A 214 7.51 -21.51 8.07
CA ASP A 214 7.05 -21.75 6.69
C ASP A 214 5.66 -22.39 6.65
N ILE A 215 5.37 -23.30 7.59
CA ILE A 215 4.05 -23.94 7.70
C ILE A 215 3.00 -22.91 8.12
N ARG A 216 3.31 -22.06 9.11
CA ARG A 216 2.42 -20.98 9.57
C ARG A 216 2.12 -19.99 8.45
N THR A 217 3.15 -19.49 7.78
CA THR A 217 3.04 -18.57 6.64
C THR A 217 2.26 -19.20 5.50
N THR A 218 2.45 -20.51 5.22
CA THR A 218 1.68 -21.23 4.19
C THR A 218 0.19 -21.27 4.49
N LEU A 219 -0.20 -21.57 5.73
CA LEU A 219 -1.61 -21.61 6.14
C LEU A 219 -2.27 -20.22 6.09
N GLN A 220 -1.53 -19.18 6.49
CA GLN A 220 -1.99 -17.80 6.43
C GLN A 220 -2.14 -17.31 4.99
N ALA A 221 -1.16 -17.62 4.13
CA ALA A 221 -1.20 -17.31 2.69
C ALA A 221 -2.40 -17.98 2.01
N LEU A 222 -2.66 -19.24 2.33
CA LEU A 222 -3.81 -19.97 1.80
C LEU A 222 -5.13 -19.31 2.21
N SER A 223 -5.26 -18.92 3.48
CA SER A 223 -6.45 -18.23 4.00
C SER A 223 -6.67 -16.88 3.31
N ALA A 224 -5.61 -16.09 3.15
CA ALA A 224 -5.60 -14.82 2.46
C ALA A 224 -6.06 -14.94 0.98
N ILE A 225 -5.53 -15.93 0.27
CA ILE A 225 -5.87 -16.18 -1.14
C ILE A 225 -7.32 -16.64 -1.28
N TYR A 226 -7.80 -17.53 -0.40
CA TYR A 226 -9.20 -17.95 -0.38
C TYR A 226 -10.18 -16.84 -0.06
N ASP A 227 -9.75 -15.84 0.70
CA ASP A 227 -10.53 -14.65 0.96
C ASP A 227 -10.50 -13.62 -0.19
N ASN A 228 -9.75 -13.87 -1.25
CA ASN A 228 -9.61 -13.03 -2.45
C ASN A 228 -8.95 -11.67 -2.15
N CYS A 229 -7.80 -11.70 -1.46
CA CYS A 229 -6.92 -10.54 -1.36
C CYS A 229 -6.46 -10.05 -2.73
N ASN A 230 -6.18 -8.75 -2.87
CA ASN A 230 -5.71 -8.18 -4.14
C ASN A 230 -4.19 -8.28 -4.32
N SER A 231 -3.44 -8.37 -3.22
CA SER A 231 -2.01 -8.62 -3.18
C SER A 231 -1.64 -9.23 -1.84
N LEU A 232 -0.58 -10.04 -1.81
CA LEU A 232 -0.15 -10.80 -0.63
C LEU A 232 1.35 -10.59 -0.37
N HIS A 233 1.70 -10.40 0.90
CA HIS A 233 3.05 -10.50 1.42
C HIS A 233 3.13 -11.72 2.34
N THR A 234 4.09 -12.59 2.08
CA THR A 234 4.42 -13.75 2.90
C THR A 234 5.72 -13.46 3.62
N ASN A 235 5.69 -13.53 4.95
CA ASN A 235 6.85 -13.31 5.79
C ASN A 235 7.83 -14.47 5.63
N ALA A 236 9.12 -14.16 5.70
CA ALA A 236 10.15 -15.18 5.73
C ALA A 236 10.21 -15.88 7.10
N TYR A 237 10.63 -17.14 7.10
CA TYR A 237 10.63 -17.99 8.29
C TYR A 237 11.54 -17.49 9.43
N ASP A 238 12.54 -16.66 9.12
CA ASP A 238 13.55 -16.12 10.03
C ASP A 238 13.25 -14.69 10.55
N GLU A 239 12.12 -14.09 10.16
CA GLU A 239 11.75 -12.71 10.53
C GLU A 239 11.59 -12.48 12.04
N ALA A 240 11.37 -13.55 12.83
CA ALA A 240 11.33 -13.46 14.28
C ALA A 240 12.70 -13.13 14.91
N ILE A 241 13.80 -13.32 14.17
CA ILE A 241 15.18 -13.15 14.66
C ILE A 241 15.89 -11.99 13.96
N THR A 242 15.76 -11.91 12.63
CA THR A 242 16.55 -10.98 11.82
C THR A 242 15.80 -10.56 10.56
N THR A 243 16.31 -9.53 9.90
CA THR A 243 15.92 -9.21 8.53
C THR A 243 16.19 -10.42 7.62
N PRO A 244 15.27 -10.78 6.71
CA PRO A 244 15.40 -11.95 5.84
C PRO A 244 16.66 -11.94 4.97
N THR A 245 17.22 -13.13 4.73
CA THR A 245 18.24 -13.35 3.70
C THR A 245 17.60 -13.53 2.32
N GLU A 246 18.41 -13.50 1.25
CA GLU A 246 17.92 -13.79 -0.11
C GLU A 246 17.28 -15.18 -0.21
N GLU A 247 17.84 -16.18 0.49
CA GLU A 247 17.28 -17.52 0.54
C GLU A 247 15.92 -17.55 1.26
N SER A 248 15.83 -16.86 2.40
CA SER A 248 14.59 -16.78 3.19
C SER A 248 13.47 -16.08 2.40
N VAL A 249 13.80 -15.00 1.67
CA VAL A 249 12.87 -14.32 0.75
C VAL A 249 12.43 -15.24 -0.38
N ARG A 250 13.36 -16.00 -0.98
CA ARG A 250 13.04 -16.97 -2.02
C ARG A 250 12.06 -18.04 -1.53
N ARG A 251 12.22 -18.55 -0.30
CA ARG A 251 11.27 -19.50 0.32
C ARG A 251 9.89 -18.88 0.50
N ALA A 252 9.82 -17.66 1.03
CA ALA A 252 8.56 -16.95 1.20
C ALA A 252 7.82 -16.75 -0.13
N MET A 253 8.53 -16.34 -1.19
CA MET A 253 7.96 -16.24 -2.54
C MET A 253 7.48 -17.59 -3.09
N ALA A 254 8.22 -18.67 -2.84
CA ALA A 254 7.86 -20.00 -3.30
C ALA A 254 6.51 -20.47 -2.73
N ILE A 255 6.15 -20.09 -1.50
CA ILE A 255 4.82 -20.38 -0.91
C ILE A 255 3.72 -19.86 -1.83
N GLN A 256 3.81 -18.59 -2.26
CA GLN A 256 2.80 -17.99 -3.15
C GLN A 256 2.78 -18.67 -4.52
N MET A 257 3.96 -19.01 -5.08
CA MET A 257 4.07 -19.68 -6.37
C MET A 257 3.46 -21.08 -6.36
N ILE A 258 3.74 -21.88 -5.31
CA ILE A 258 3.21 -23.24 -5.15
C ILE A 258 1.67 -23.18 -5.02
N ILE A 259 1.15 -22.28 -4.18
CA ILE A 259 -0.30 -22.14 -4.00
C ILE A 259 -0.98 -21.75 -5.34
N ASN A 260 -0.41 -20.83 -6.10
CA ASN A 260 -1.01 -20.35 -7.34
C ASN A 260 -0.89 -21.37 -8.50
N HIS A 261 0.30 -21.95 -8.70
CA HIS A 261 0.59 -22.75 -9.87
C HIS A 261 0.41 -24.27 -9.67
N GLU A 262 0.67 -24.78 -8.47
CA GLU A 262 0.64 -26.22 -8.20
C GLU A 262 -0.67 -26.65 -7.52
N LEU A 263 -1.07 -25.96 -6.45
CA LEU A 263 -2.37 -26.21 -5.81
C LEU A 263 -3.55 -25.82 -6.73
N GLY A 264 -3.29 -24.97 -7.73
CA GLY A 264 -4.21 -24.71 -8.83
C GLY A 264 -5.34 -23.74 -8.50
N LEU A 265 -5.15 -22.86 -7.50
CA LEU A 265 -6.18 -21.88 -7.13
C LEU A 265 -6.48 -20.86 -8.23
N GLU A 266 -5.51 -20.53 -9.08
CA GLU A 266 -5.78 -19.70 -10.27
C GLU A 266 -6.79 -20.36 -11.24
N LYS A 267 -6.94 -21.69 -11.20
CA LYS A 267 -7.91 -22.44 -12.02
C LYS A 267 -9.31 -22.43 -11.43
N ILE A 268 -9.47 -22.14 -10.13
CA ILE A 268 -10.75 -22.17 -9.43
C ILE A 268 -11.12 -20.76 -9.00
N LYS A 269 -11.88 -20.04 -9.84
CA LYS A 269 -12.18 -18.62 -9.60
C LYS A 269 -12.96 -18.35 -8.31
N ILE A 270 -13.66 -19.32 -7.70
CA ILE A 270 -14.43 -19.10 -6.48
C ILE A 270 -14.65 -20.43 -5.72
N LEU A 271 -13.87 -20.75 -4.69
CA LEU A 271 -14.10 -21.96 -3.87
C LEU A 271 -15.16 -21.73 -2.76
N PHE A 272 -15.38 -20.49 -2.31
CA PHE A 272 -16.17 -20.20 -1.09
C PHE A 272 -17.39 -19.27 -1.28
N ARG A 273 -17.96 -19.13 -2.49
CA ARG A 273 -19.18 -18.31 -2.65
C ARG A 273 -20.39 -18.88 -1.91
N ASP A 274 -20.43 -20.21 -1.75
CA ASP A 274 -21.65 -20.94 -1.38
C ASP A 274 -21.51 -21.84 -0.14
N HIS A 275 -20.43 -21.72 0.65
CA HIS A 275 -20.31 -22.54 1.85
C HIS A 275 -21.36 -22.13 2.90
N LEU A 276 -22.27 -23.07 3.21
CA LEU A 276 -23.43 -22.93 4.11
C LEU A 276 -23.11 -22.45 5.54
N LEU A 277 -21.84 -22.46 5.97
CA LEU A 277 -21.46 -22.12 7.34
C LEU A 277 -21.50 -20.61 7.67
N LEU A 278 -21.70 -19.74 6.67
CA LEU A 278 -21.72 -18.28 6.84
C LEU A 278 -23.07 -17.63 6.48
N LYS A 279 -24.13 -18.44 6.34
CA LYS A 279 -25.50 -17.97 6.00
C LYS A 279 -26.48 -17.92 7.19
N ASN A 280 -26.00 -18.06 8.43
CA ASN A 280 -26.83 -17.89 9.63
C ASN A 280 -26.48 -16.58 10.34
#